data_AF-A0A820ANJ0-F1
#
_entry.id   AF-A0A820ANJ0-F1
#
_cell.length_a   1.000
_cell.length_b   1.000
_cell.length_c   1.000
_cell.angle_alpha   90.00
_cell.angle_beta   90.00
_cell.angle_gamma   90.00
#
_symmetry.space_group_name_H-M   'P 1'
#
loop_
_entity.id
_entity.type
_entity.pdbx_description
1 polymer ?
#
loop_
_entity_poly.entity_id
_entity_poly.type
_entity_poly.pdbx_seq_one_letter_code
_entity_poly.pdbx_strand_id
1 'polypeptide(L)'
;VATDGLHVVQNKCRTCQCDPSQHYRIDYELEYKEIENSAKSTEEDMRKVLHNLCEASAEFSYFLLQSAGNSQHDPFFLGFERMIKEESDICDEKTSYKFNLHLVEQLQLLKTHYEKANKKLATKKMITELDVIYQKIENVNKHRIIDLQMNAIRQWHKYMIKYYEYEVST
;
A
#
# COMPACT_ATOMS: atom_id res chain seq x y z
N VAL A 1 1.72 -13.99 25.76
CA VAL A 1 1.44 -14.34 24.35
C VAL A 1 -0.06 -14.18 24.14
N ALA A 2 -0.50 -13.02 23.68
CA ALA A 2 -1.90 -12.80 23.37
C ALA A 2 -2.14 -13.41 21.99
N THR A 3 -2.85 -14.53 21.95
CA THR A 3 -3.28 -15.13 20.69
C THR A 3 -4.24 -14.17 20.01
N ASP A 4 -3.88 -13.82 18.79
CA ASP A 4 -4.61 -12.92 17.92
C ASP A 4 -6.03 -13.46 17.65
N GLY A 5 -6.97 -12.99 18.46
CA GLY A 5 -8.35 -13.47 18.47
C GLY A 5 -9.16 -13.03 17.25
N LEU A 6 -8.61 -12.21 16.36
CA LEU A 6 -9.28 -11.77 15.13
C LEU A 6 -9.20 -12.82 14.01
N HIS A 7 -8.26 -13.77 14.08
CA HIS A 7 -7.97 -14.70 12.99
C HIS A 7 -8.39 -16.15 13.26
N VAL A 8 -9.38 -16.38 14.14
CA VAL A 8 -9.94 -17.72 14.39
C VAL A 8 -11.17 -17.91 13.52
N VAL A 9 -11.12 -18.85 12.57
CA VAL A 9 -12.30 -19.28 11.80
C VAL A 9 -13.33 -19.85 12.77
N GLN A 10 -14.48 -19.19 12.87
CA GLN A 10 -15.58 -19.60 13.75
C GLN A 10 -16.89 -19.66 12.98
N ASN A 11 -17.75 -20.60 13.35
CA ASN A 11 -19.08 -20.79 12.76
C ASN A 11 -20.11 -19.73 13.19
N LYS A 12 -19.69 -18.66 13.90
CA LYS A 12 -20.54 -17.55 14.35
C LYS A 12 -19.74 -16.25 14.35
N CYS A 13 -20.36 -15.15 13.94
CA CYS A 13 -19.78 -13.80 14.05
C CYS A 13 -19.53 -13.46 15.53
N ARG A 14 -18.34 -12.90 15.85
CA ARG A 14 -17.99 -12.46 17.21
C ARG A 14 -18.53 -11.06 17.54
N THR A 15 -18.70 -10.22 16.53
CA THR A 15 -19.13 -8.81 16.63
C THR A 15 -20.64 -8.63 16.53
N CYS A 16 -21.37 -9.68 16.15
CA CYS A 16 -22.76 -9.65 15.75
C CYS A 16 -23.39 -11.04 15.85
N GLN A 17 -24.65 -11.17 16.27
CA GLN A 17 -25.31 -12.47 16.43
C GLN A 17 -25.91 -13.02 15.12
N CYS A 18 -25.47 -12.53 13.95
CA CYS A 18 -25.97 -13.00 12.67
C CYS A 18 -25.28 -14.29 12.19
N ASP A 19 -25.98 -14.97 11.30
CA ASP A 19 -25.49 -16.15 10.62
C ASP A 19 -24.33 -15.77 9.66
N PRO A 20 -23.24 -16.56 9.57
CA PRO A 20 -22.12 -16.26 8.67
C PRO A 20 -22.52 -16.07 7.19
N SER A 21 -23.66 -16.64 6.74
CA SER A 21 -24.20 -16.43 5.40
C SER A 21 -24.70 -15.01 5.14
N GLN A 22 -24.96 -14.24 6.20
CA GLN A 22 -25.40 -12.83 6.11
C GLN A 22 -24.21 -11.86 6.01
N HIS A 23 -22.99 -12.39 5.97
CA HIS A 23 -21.78 -11.60 5.88
C HIS A 23 -21.18 -11.66 4.49
N TYR A 24 -20.62 -10.53 4.06
CA TYR A 24 -19.68 -10.54 2.95
C TYR A 24 -18.47 -11.37 3.36
N ARG A 25 -18.24 -12.46 2.63
CA ARG A 25 -17.03 -13.27 2.77
C ARG A 25 -15.85 -12.42 2.31
N ILE A 26 -15.13 -11.83 3.25
CA ILE A 26 -13.86 -11.17 2.96
C ILE A 26 -12.85 -12.29 2.73
N ASP A 27 -12.33 -12.36 1.50
CA ASP A 27 -11.34 -13.36 1.13
C ASP A 27 -9.96 -12.93 1.61
N TYR A 28 -9.68 -13.25 2.87
CA TYR A 28 -8.39 -13.01 3.51
C TYR A 28 -7.27 -13.91 2.97
N GLU A 29 -7.49 -14.71 1.92
CA GLU A 29 -6.47 -15.58 1.32
C GLU A 29 -5.17 -14.84 0.99
N LEU A 30 -5.25 -13.57 0.59
CA LEU A 30 -4.07 -12.72 0.32
C LEU A 30 -3.23 -12.48 1.57
N GLU A 31 -3.86 -12.18 2.71
CA GLU A 31 -3.18 -11.99 4.00
C GLU A 31 -2.61 -13.31 4.52
N TYR A 32 -3.37 -14.41 4.42
CA TYR A 32 -2.91 -15.72 4.92
C TYR A 32 -1.80 -16.34 4.07
N LYS A 33 -1.84 -16.22 2.73
CA LYS A 33 -0.77 -16.72 1.83
C LYS A 33 0.54 -15.97 2.04
N GLU A 34 0.49 -14.70 2.42
CA GLU A 34 1.70 -13.93 2.71
C GLU A 34 2.19 -14.12 4.15
N ILE A 35 1.35 -14.40 5.15
CA ILE A 35 1.83 -14.79 6.49
C ILE A 35 2.65 -16.10 6.44
N GLU A 36 2.21 -17.09 5.66
CA GLU A 36 2.95 -18.36 5.49
C GLU A 36 4.28 -18.20 4.73
N ASN A 37 4.37 -17.23 3.81
CA ASN A 37 5.60 -16.96 3.03
C ASN A 37 6.50 -15.90 3.67
N SER A 38 5.94 -14.96 4.43
CA SER A 38 6.67 -13.93 5.19
C SER A 38 7.32 -14.47 6.46
N ALA A 39 6.86 -15.62 6.98
CA ALA A 39 7.61 -16.38 7.97
C ALA A 39 9.04 -16.74 7.51
N LYS A 40 9.35 -16.65 6.20
CA LYS A 40 10.69 -16.81 5.62
C LYS A 40 11.38 -15.50 5.25
N SER A 41 10.65 -14.38 5.16
CA SER A 41 11.22 -13.06 4.86
C SER A 41 11.66 -12.42 6.16
N THR A 42 12.94 -12.06 6.27
CA THR A 42 13.40 -11.38 7.48
C THR A 42 12.81 -9.97 7.54
N GLU A 43 12.65 -9.40 8.73
CA GLU A 43 12.27 -7.99 8.92
C GLU A 43 13.18 -7.05 8.11
N GLU A 44 14.45 -7.43 7.99
CA GLU A 44 15.45 -6.69 7.23
C GLU A 44 15.15 -6.69 5.72
N ASP A 45 14.65 -7.79 5.17
CA ASP A 45 14.23 -7.87 3.76
C ASP A 45 13.04 -6.95 3.49
N MET A 46 12.04 -6.92 4.39
CA MET A 46 10.89 -6.02 4.24
C MET A 46 11.30 -4.55 4.35
N ARG A 47 12.21 -4.21 5.26
CA ARG A 47 12.77 -2.84 5.35
C ARG A 47 13.48 -2.43 4.06
N LYS A 48 14.26 -3.33 3.45
CA LYS A 48 14.94 -3.09 2.15
C LYS A 48 13.92 -2.89 1.03
N VAL A 49 12.88 -3.72 0.96
CA VAL A 49 11.79 -3.59 -0.02
C VAL A 49 11.10 -2.23 0.11
N LEU A 50 10.72 -1.84 1.32
CA LEU A 50 10.10 -0.54 1.60
C LEU A 50 10.99 0.64 1.21
N HIS A 51 12.29 0.54 1.51
CA HIS A 51 13.26 1.56 1.13
C HIS A 51 13.38 1.70 -0.39
N ASN A 52 13.54 0.58 -1.11
CA ASN A 52 13.62 0.56 -2.57
C ASN A 52 12.34 1.13 -3.23
N LEU A 53 11.17 0.77 -2.70
CA LEU A 53 9.88 1.31 -3.13
C LEU A 53 9.81 2.82 -2.93
N CYS A 54 10.24 3.30 -1.76
CA CYS A 54 10.26 4.72 -1.42
C CYS A 54 11.15 5.52 -2.37
N GLU A 55 12.37 5.04 -2.64
CA GLU A 55 13.30 5.69 -3.57
C GLU A 55 12.78 5.66 -5.02
N ALA A 56 12.29 4.51 -5.50
CA ALA A 56 11.72 4.38 -6.84
C ALA A 56 10.50 5.30 -7.03
N SER A 57 9.65 5.43 -6.00
CA SER A 57 8.50 6.33 -6.02
C SER A 57 8.93 7.80 -6.14
N ALA A 58 9.95 8.21 -5.39
CA ALA A 58 10.46 9.58 -5.43
C ALA A 58 11.05 9.93 -6.81
N GLU A 59 11.82 9.01 -7.38
CA GLU A 59 12.38 9.19 -8.72
C GLU A 59 11.31 9.22 -9.81
N PHE A 60 10.29 8.37 -9.71
CA PHE A 60 9.19 8.37 -10.65
C PHE A 60 8.37 9.65 -10.56
N SER A 61 8.05 10.10 -9.34
CA SER A 61 7.35 11.35 -9.12
C SER A 61 8.13 12.55 -9.65
N TYR A 62 9.43 12.60 -9.39
CA TYR A 62 10.30 13.65 -9.91
C TYR A 62 10.38 13.62 -11.45
N PHE A 63 10.48 12.44 -12.05
CA PHE A 63 10.43 12.26 -13.50
C PHE A 63 9.11 12.80 -14.10
N LEU A 64 7.97 12.49 -13.47
CA LEU A 64 6.66 12.99 -13.89
C LEU A 64 6.57 14.51 -13.78
N LEU A 65 7.11 15.09 -12.71
CA LEU A 65 7.18 16.54 -12.53
C LEU A 65 7.93 17.22 -13.68
N GLN A 66 9.08 16.66 -14.08
CA GLN A 66 9.88 17.17 -15.21
C GLN A 66 9.18 16.97 -16.56
N SER A 67 8.55 15.82 -16.76
CA SER A 67 7.97 15.42 -18.05
C SER A 67 6.61 16.06 -18.33
N ALA A 68 5.77 16.22 -17.30
CA ALA A 68 4.41 16.76 -17.43
C ALA A 68 4.34 18.29 -17.17
N GLY A 69 5.46 18.93 -16.81
CA GLY A 69 5.61 20.39 -16.69
C GLY A 69 4.80 21.08 -15.59
N ASN A 70 3.87 20.38 -14.93
CA ASN A 70 3.15 20.83 -13.73
C ASN A 70 2.17 19.73 -13.27
N SER A 71 2.66 18.60 -12.75
CA SER A 71 1.81 17.82 -11.85
C SER A 71 1.69 18.63 -10.56
N GLN A 72 0.63 19.44 -10.44
CA GLN A 72 0.37 20.29 -9.27
C GLN A 72 0.41 19.51 -7.95
N HIS A 73 0.24 18.19 -8.02
CA HIS A 73 0.32 17.32 -6.87
C HIS A 73 1.13 16.06 -7.17
N ASP A 74 2.08 15.79 -6.27
CA ASP A 74 2.83 14.56 -6.20
C ASP A 74 1.90 13.44 -5.67
N PRO A 75 1.50 12.47 -6.52
CA PRO A 75 0.51 11.47 -6.12
C PRO A 75 1.00 10.56 -4.99
N PHE A 76 2.32 10.33 -4.91
CA PHE A 76 2.89 9.50 -3.84
C PHE A 76 2.89 10.25 -2.51
N PHE A 77 3.22 11.54 -2.53
CA PHE A 77 3.13 12.38 -1.34
C PHE A 77 1.70 12.44 -0.79
N LEU A 78 0.71 12.68 -1.68
CA LEU A 78 -0.71 12.65 -1.31
C LEU A 78 -1.13 11.28 -0.76
N GLY A 79 -0.63 10.20 -1.35
CA GLY A 79 -0.84 8.83 -0.85
C GLY A 79 -0.37 8.66 0.59
N PHE A 80 0.83 9.14 0.93
CA PHE A 80 1.34 9.14 2.31
C PHE A 80 0.45 9.95 3.26
N GLU A 81 0.04 11.16 2.87
CA GLU A 81 -0.82 11.99 3.71
C GLU A 81 -2.16 11.32 3.99
N ARG A 82 -2.74 10.70 2.97
CA ARG A 82 -3.98 9.95 3.09
C ARG A 82 -3.84 8.76 4.03
N MET A 83 -2.83 7.91 3.84
CA MET A 83 -2.60 6.73 4.69
C MET A 83 -2.37 7.13 6.16
N ILE A 84 -1.55 8.16 6.40
CA ILE A 84 -1.31 8.66 7.76
C ILE A 84 -2.60 9.14 8.39
N LYS A 85 -3.41 9.91 7.66
CA LYS A 85 -4.68 10.42 8.15
C LYS A 85 -5.64 9.29 8.50
N GLU A 86 -5.85 8.34 7.58
CA GLU A 86 -6.75 7.21 7.78
C GLU A 86 -6.35 6.38 9.02
N GLU A 87 -5.06 6.15 9.24
CA GLU A 87 -4.56 5.43 10.42
C GLU A 87 -4.62 6.26 11.71
N SER A 88 -4.41 7.58 11.63
CA SER A 88 -4.58 8.49 12.76
C SER A 88 -6.04 8.57 13.20
N ASP A 89 -6.99 8.65 12.26
CA ASP A 89 -8.42 8.68 12.54
C ASP A 89 -8.84 7.40 13.31
N ILE A 90 -8.30 6.23 12.96
CA ILE A 90 -8.53 4.96 13.68
C ILE A 90 -8.01 5.02 15.13
N CYS A 91 -6.83 5.62 15.33
CA CYS A 91 -6.23 5.77 16.67
C CYS A 91 -7.05 6.70 17.57
N ASP A 92 -7.60 7.77 16.99
CA ASP A 92 -8.38 8.78 17.72
C ASP A 92 -9.75 8.23 18.16
N GLU A 93 -10.37 7.38 17.34
CA GLU A 93 -11.66 6.76 17.67
C GLU A 93 -11.57 5.66 18.73
N LYS A 94 -10.43 4.98 18.84
CA LYS A 94 -10.26 3.79 19.69
C LYS A 94 -8.91 3.82 20.42
N THR A 95 -8.98 4.19 21.70
CA THR A 95 -7.87 4.61 22.58
C THR A 95 -6.76 3.57 22.86
N SER A 96 -6.72 2.41 22.20
CA SER A 96 -5.87 1.29 22.62
C SER A 96 -5.12 0.53 21.51
N TYR A 97 -5.16 0.97 20.25
CA TYR A 97 -4.42 0.29 19.19
C TYR A 97 -2.96 0.74 19.08
N LYS A 98 -2.12 0.20 19.96
CA LYS A 98 -0.64 0.38 19.92
C LYS A 98 -0.03 0.03 18.56
N PHE A 99 -0.65 -0.87 17.80
CA PHE A 99 -0.20 -1.27 16.48
C PHE A 99 -0.42 -0.15 15.45
N ASN A 100 -1.61 0.43 15.38
CA ASN A 100 -1.91 1.54 14.47
C ASN A 100 -1.05 2.77 14.79
N LEU A 101 -0.81 3.06 16.08
CA LEU A 101 0.11 4.11 16.49
C LEU A 101 1.52 3.87 15.91
N HIS A 102 2.02 2.64 16.06
CA HIS A 102 3.33 2.26 15.50
C HIS A 102 3.35 2.35 13.97
N LEU A 103 2.26 1.96 13.30
CA LEU A 103 2.12 2.09 11.84
C LEU A 103 2.16 3.56 11.41
N VAL A 104 1.46 4.45 12.10
CA VAL A 104 1.50 5.90 11.86
C VAL A 104 2.92 6.43 11.98
N GLU A 105 3.66 6.05 13.02
CA GLU A 105 5.08 6.43 13.18
C GLU A 105 5.93 5.95 11.99
N GLN A 106 5.77 4.70 11.56
CA GLN A 106 6.50 4.18 10.40
C GLN A 106 6.13 4.89 9.10
N LEU A 107 4.85 5.22 8.89
CA LEU A 107 4.39 5.97 7.72
C LEU A 107 4.97 7.39 7.70
N GLN A 108 5.04 8.06 8.84
CA GLN A 108 5.68 9.38 8.96
C GLN A 108 7.18 9.34 8.65
N LEU A 109 7.88 8.29 9.11
CA LEU A 109 9.28 8.07 8.78
C LEU A 109 9.48 7.85 7.27
N LEU A 110 8.63 7.04 6.65
CA LEU A 110 8.64 6.82 5.19
C LEU A 110 8.35 8.10 4.41
N LYS A 111 7.36 8.91 4.82
CA LYS A 111 7.07 10.22 4.23
C LYS A 111 8.29 11.13 4.30
N THR A 112 8.93 11.21 5.46
CA THR A 112 10.15 12.02 5.65
C THR A 112 11.29 11.54 4.75
N HIS A 113 11.46 10.22 4.61
CA HIS A 113 12.47 9.65 3.74
C HIS A 113 12.21 9.99 2.26
N TYR A 114 10.96 9.87 1.83
CA TYR A 114 10.50 10.24 0.51
C TYR A 114 10.80 11.72 0.18
N GLU A 115 10.44 12.64 1.07
CA GLU A 115 10.70 14.07 0.89
C GLU A 115 12.21 14.38 0.77
N LYS A 116 13.06 13.69 1.54
CA LYS A 116 14.51 13.83 1.45
C LYS A 116 15.04 13.34 0.10
N ALA A 117 14.55 12.21 -0.39
CA ALA A 117 14.91 11.69 -1.71
C ALA A 117 14.49 12.67 -2.81
N ASN A 118 13.26 13.18 -2.76
CA ASN A 118 12.74 14.12 -3.75
C ASN A 118 13.51 15.46 -3.74
N LYS A 119 13.83 16.01 -2.56
CA LYS A 119 14.69 17.21 -2.42
C LYS A 119 16.10 17.01 -2.99
N LYS A 120 16.68 15.81 -2.80
CA LYS A 120 18.01 15.46 -3.34
C LYS A 120 17.98 15.43 -4.86
N LEU A 121 16.94 14.87 -5.48
CA LEU A 121 16.75 14.86 -6.93
C LEU A 121 16.57 16.27 -7.50
N ALA A 122 15.75 17.09 -6.83
CA ALA A 122 15.54 18.49 -7.20
C ALA A 122 16.83 19.32 -7.14
N THR A 123 17.61 19.16 -6.07
CA THR A 123 18.88 19.89 -5.89
C THR A 123 19.91 19.51 -6.94
N LYS A 124 19.95 18.23 -7.33
CA LYS A 124 20.86 17.72 -8.35
C LYS A 124 20.39 17.98 -9.78
N LYS A 125 19.15 18.49 -9.96
CA LYS A 125 18.49 18.62 -11.28
C LYS A 125 18.62 17.33 -12.10
N MET A 126 18.41 16.20 -11.43
CA MET A 126 18.67 14.90 -12.03
C MET A 126 17.67 14.64 -13.15
N ILE A 127 18.15 14.48 -14.39
CA ILE A 127 17.31 14.06 -15.50
C ILE A 127 17.33 12.53 -15.51
N THR A 128 16.19 11.92 -15.22
CA THR A 128 16.05 10.46 -15.27
C THR A 128 15.51 10.07 -16.64
N GLU A 129 16.23 9.18 -17.33
CA GLU A 129 15.79 8.65 -18.61
C GLU A 129 14.62 7.66 -18.43
N LEU A 130 13.76 7.55 -19.44
CA LEU A 130 12.53 6.76 -19.38
C LEU A 130 12.81 5.26 -19.21
N ASP A 131 13.88 4.75 -19.80
CA ASP A 131 14.33 3.36 -19.67
C ASP A 131 14.75 3.03 -18.22
N VAL A 132 15.42 3.97 -17.54
CA VAL A 132 15.79 3.85 -16.12
C VAL A 132 14.53 3.76 -15.25
N ILE A 133 13.50 4.54 -15.56
CA ILE A 133 12.21 4.46 -14.87
C ILE A 133 11.56 3.09 -15.08
N TYR A 134 11.50 2.58 -16.31
CA TYR A 134 10.95 1.25 -16.56
C TYR A 134 11.71 0.15 -15.82
N GLN A 135 13.04 0.20 -15.80
CA GLN A 135 13.86 -0.75 -15.04
C GLN A 135 13.54 -0.70 -13.54
N LYS A 136 13.30 0.49 -12.97
CA LYS A 136 12.90 0.63 -11.56
C LYS A 136 11.53 0.04 -11.29
N ILE A 137 10.55 0.27 -12.17
CA ILE A 137 9.22 -0.33 -12.09
C ILE A 137 9.31 -1.87 -12.16
N GLU A 138 10.09 -2.40 -13.10
CA GLU A 138 10.31 -3.85 -13.21
C GLU A 138 10.97 -4.43 -11.96
N ASN A 139 11.97 -3.75 -11.41
CA ASN A 139 12.64 -4.18 -10.18
C ASN A 139 11.69 -4.18 -8.98
N VAL A 140 10.82 -3.18 -8.86
CA VAL A 140 9.77 -3.13 -7.84
C VAL A 140 8.80 -4.31 -8.00
N ASN A 141 8.38 -4.62 -9.22
CA ASN A 141 7.45 -5.71 -9.50
C ASN A 141 8.03 -7.10 -9.24
N LYS A 142 9.34 -7.26 -9.09
CA LYS A 142 9.97 -8.53 -8.66
C LYS A 142 9.65 -8.87 -7.21
N HIS A 143 9.21 -7.89 -6.41
CA HIS A 143 8.78 -8.16 -5.04
C HIS A 143 7.39 -8.81 -5.05
N ARG A 144 7.35 -10.07 -4.62
CA ARG A 144 6.13 -10.89 -4.60
C ARG A 144 4.95 -10.21 -3.90
N ILE A 145 5.18 -9.54 -2.78
CA ILE A 145 4.13 -8.81 -2.05
C ILE A 145 3.49 -7.70 -2.89
N ILE A 146 4.29 -7.04 -3.73
CA ILE A 146 3.82 -5.99 -4.64
C ILE A 146 3.03 -6.61 -5.79
N ASP A 147 3.52 -7.70 -6.39
CA ASP A 147 2.78 -8.39 -7.45
C ASP A 147 1.40 -8.86 -6.96
N LEU A 148 1.32 -9.41 -5.75
CA LEU A 148 0.07 -9.85 -5.14
C LEU A 148 -0.89 -8.69 -4.89
N GLN A 149 -0.41 -7.57 -4.32
CA GLN A 149 -1.23 -6.37 -4.12
C GLN A 149 -1.73 -5.81 -5.45
N MET A 150 -0.88 -5.74 -6.47
CA MET A 150 -1.25 -5.27 -7.79
C MET A 150 -2.28 -6.19 -8.46
N ASN A 151 -2.15 -7.51 -8.28
CA ASN A 151 -3.14 -8.47 -8.77
C ASN A 151 -4.48 -8.33 -8.04
N ALA A 152 -4.48 -8.11 -6.73
CA ALA A 152 -5.68 -7.83 -5.94
C ALA A 152 -6.40 -6.58 -6.45
N ILE A 153 -5.66 -5.48 -6.65
CA ILE A 153 -6.18 -4.22 -7.21
C ILE A 153 -6.79 -4.45 -8.59
N ARG A 154 -6.11 -5.20 -9.48
CA ARG A 154 -6.64 -5.51 -10.83
C ARG A 154 -7.93 -6.32 -10.77
N GLN A 155 -8.01 -7.32 -9.89
CA GLN A 155 -9.22 -8.13 -9.73
C GLN A 155 -10.37 -7.28 -9.20
N TRP A 156 -10.10 -6.43 -8.20
CA TRP A 156 -11.08 -5.50 -7.68
C TRP A 156 -11.58 -4.52 -8.75
N HIS A 157 -10.69 -3.96 -9.56
CA HIS A 157 -11.07 -3.08 -10.67
C HIS A 157 -11.97 -3.79 -11.68
N LYS A 158 -11.62 -5.02 -12.08
CA LYS A 158 -12.46 -5.82 -12.99
C LYS A 158 -13.85 -6.08 -12.40
N TYR A 159 -13.91 -6.35 -11.09
CA TYR A 159 -15.17 -6.50 -10.38
C TYR A 159 -15.97 -5.18 -10.41
N MET A 160 -15.35 -4.06 -10.07
CA MET A 160 -16.01 -2.75 -10.05
C MET A 160 -16.59 -2.39 -11.42
N ILE A 161 -15.82 -2.54 -12.50
CA ILE A 161 -16.28 -2.33 -13.88
C ILE A 161 -17.49 -3.24 -14.17
N LYS A 162 -17.36 -4.54 -13.92
CA LYS A 162 -18.42 -5.51 -14.24
C LYS A 162 -19.75 -5.24 -13.52
N TYR A 163 -19.71 -4.76 -12.28
CA TYR A 163 -20.90 -4.65 -11.43
C TYR A 163 -21.47 -3.22 -11.33
N TYR A 164 -20.66 -2.20 -11.59
CA TYR A 164 -21.07 -0.80 -11.43
C TYR A 164 -20.97 0.01 -12.72
N GLU A 165 -20.22 -0.43 -13.72
CA GLU A 165 -20.25 0.19 -15.04
C GLU A 165 -21.22 -0.59 -15.94
N TYR A 166 -22.35 0.04 -16.29
CA TYR A 166 -23.25 -0.48 -17.31
C TYR A 166 -22.62 -0.24 -18.69
N GLU A 167 -22.66 -1.25 -19.58
CA GLU A 167 -22.48 -1.02 -21.01
C GLU A 167 -23.52 0.04 -21.45
N VAL A 168 -23.04 1.23 -21.82
CA VAL A 168 -23.88 2.19 -22.53
C VAL A 168 -24.07 1.61 -23.93
N SER A 169 -25.12 0.81 -24.08
CA SER A 169 -25.58 0.32 -25.38
C SER A 169 -25.99 1.54 -26.20
N THR A 170 -25.28 1.79 -27.29
CA THR A 170 -25.64 2.81 -28.30
C THR A 170 -26.61 2.24 -29.31
#